data_AF-A0A9Q3Q4E3-F1
#
_entry.id   AF-A0A9Q3Q4E3-F1
#
_cell.length_a   1.000
_cell.length_b   1.000
_cell.length_c   1.000
_cell.angle_alpha   90.00
_cell.angle_beta   90.00
_cell.angle_gamma   90.00
#
_symmetry.space_group_name_H-M   'P 1'
#
loop_
_entity.id
_entity.type
_entity.pdbx_description
1 polymer ?
#
loop_
_entity_poly.entity_id
_entity_poly.type
_entity_poly.pdbx_seq_one_letter_code
_entity_poly.pdbx_strand_id
1 'polypeptide(L)' 'MSKELINVCHTYKNAFSSDNEPLGTIKGHEVDITLNIDRPYPPVLRRPAYPASRRAS' A
#
# COMPACT_ATOMS: atom_id res chain seq x y z
N MET A 1 -11.31 38.04 9.39
CA MET A 1 -10.44 37.33 8.42
C MET A 1 -9.84 38.35 7.47
N SER A 2 -8.52 38.41 7.31
CA SER A 2 -7.89 39.41 6.44
C SER A 2 -8.22 39.10 4.97
N LYS A 3 -8.63 40.11 4.21
CA LYS A 3 -9.00 39.95 2.79
C LYS A 3 -7.83 39.44 1.95
N GLU A 4 -6.60 39.79 2.35
CA GLU A 4 -5.36 39.32 1.74
C GLU A 4 -5.22 37.80 1.80
N LEU A 5 -5.50 37.18 2.97
CA LEU A 5 -5.40 35.73 3.11
C LEU A 5 -6.36 35.01 2.16
N ILE A 6 -7.59 35.51 2.05
CA ILE A 6 -8.59 34.96 1.14
C ILE A 6 -8.11 35.08 -0.32
N ASN A 7 -7.52 36.22 -0.68
CA ASN A 7 -6.99 36.44 -2.02
C ASN A 7 -5.86 35.47 -2.35
N VAL A 8 -4.95 35.22 -1.40
CA VAL A 8 -3.86 34.25 -1.55
C VAL A 8 -4.42 32.84 -1.73
N CYS A 9 -5.33 32.39 -0.86
CA CYS A 9 -5.96 31.07 -0.99
C CYS A 9 -6.70 30.90 -2.33
N HIS A 10 -7.40 31.93 -2.78
CA HIS A 10 -8.10 31.90 -4.08
C HIS A 10 -7.12 31.84 -5.25
N THR A 11 -6.02 32.59 -5.19
CA THR A 11 -4.97 32.62 -6.22
C THR A 11 -4.30 31.26 -6.37
N TYR A 12 -4.02 30.58 -5.25
CA TYR A 12 -3.33 29.29 -5.22
C TYR A 12 -4.27 28.10 -4.99
N LYS A 13 -5.57 28.23 -5.31
CA LYS A 13 -6.58 27.20 -5.01
C LYS A 13 -6.22 25.79 -5.53
N ASN A 14 -5.51 25.71 -6.66
CA ASN A 14 -5.10 24.45 -7.28
C ASN A 14 -3.89 23.79 -6.60
N ALA A 15 -3.21 24.49 -5.68
CA ALA A 15 -2.13 23.92 -4.88
C ALA A 15 -2.67 23.12 -3.68
N PHE A 16 -3.96 23.24 -3.38
CA PHE A 16 -4.60 22.53 -2.28
C PHE A 16 -5.29 21.26 -2.78
N SER A 17 -5.31 20.24 -1.93
CA SER A 17 -6.11 19.04 -2.15
C SER A 17 -7.60 19.38 -2.13
N SER A 18 -8.38 18.76 -3.00
CA SER A 18 -9.85 18.71 -2.87
C SER A 18 -10.33 17.26 -2.77
N ASP A 19 -11.60 17.04 -2.45
CA ASP A 19 -12.19 15.70 -2.43
C ASP A 19 -12.15 15.02 -3.81
N ASN A 20 -12.16 15.83 -4.89
CA ASN A 20 -12.06 15.35 -6.27
C ASN A 20 -10.60 15.19 -6.72
N GLU A 21 -9.66 15.90 -6.09
CA GLU A 21 -8.23 15.92 -6.43
C GLU A 21 -7.39 15.74 -5.15
N PRO A 22 -7.28 14.50 -4.64
CA PRO A 22 -6.53 14.21 -3.44
C PRO A 22 -5.01 14.33 -3.67
N LEU A 23 -4.31 14.85 -2.68
CA LEU A 23 -2.84 14.83 -2.58
C LEU A 23 -2.31 13.42 -2.82
N GLY A 24 -1.41 13.26 -3.78
CA GLY A 24 -0.78 11.98 -4.11
C GLY A 24 -1.11 11.44 -5.51
N THR A 25 -2.11 12.00 -6.20
CA THR A 25 -2.39 11.66 -7.61
C THR A 25 -1.47 12.46 -8.54
N ILE A 26 -0.15 12.24 -8.43
CA ILE A 26 0.79 12.83 -9.37
C ILE A 26 0.65 12.06 -10.69
N LYS A 27 0.04 12.68 -11.70
CA LYS A 27 -0.10 12.10 -13.04
C LYS A 27 1.27 11.62 -13.55
N GLY A 28 1.36 10.35 -13.96
CA GLY A 28 2.60 9.74 -14.46
C GLY A 28 3.57 9.23 -13.40
N HIS A 29 3.19 9.27 -12.11
CA HIS A 29 3.93 8.61 -11.02
C HIS A 29 3.07 7.52 -10.38
N GLU A 30 2.20 6.88 -11.16
CA GLU A 30 1.47 5.71 -10.69
C GLU A 30 2.49 4.61 -10.35
N VAL A 31 2.40 4.05 -9.14
CA VAL A 31 3.29 2.98 -8.70
C VAL A 31 2.61 1.64 -8.95
N ASP A 32 3.14 0.86 -9.89
CA ASP A 32 2.74 -0.53 -10.08
C ASP A 32 3.54 -1.44 -9.13
N ILE A 33 2.85 -2.00 -8.14
CA ILE A 33 3.46 -2.90 -7.14
C ILE A 33 3.01 -4.32 -7.46
N THR A 34 3.87 -5.07 -8.15
CA THR A 34 3.65 -6.50 -8.39
C THR A 34 4.24 -7.34 -7.26
N LEU A 35 3.45 -8.28 -6.74
CA LEU A 35 3.97 -9.30 -5.82
C LEU A 35 4.71 -10.37 -6.63
N ASN A 36 6.00 -10.57 -6.32
CA ASN A 36 6.86 -11.54 -7.01
C ASN A 36 6.64 -13.01 -6.58
N ILE A 37 5.50 -13.31 -5.94
CA ILE A 37 5.22 -14.63 -5.39
C ILE A 37 3.81 -15.08 -5.77
N ASP A 38 3.70 -16.33 -6.20
CA ASP A 38 2.42 -16.99 -6.43
C ASP A 38 1.98 -17.79 -5.19
N ARG A 39 0.67 -18.00 -5.05
CA ARG A 39 0.12 -18.80 -3.95
C ARG A 39 0.48 -20.29 -4.10
N PRO A 40 0.66 -21.03 -2.99
CA PRO A 40 0.51 -20.58 -1.59
C PRO A 40 1.81 -20.03 -1.00
N TYR A 41 1.73 -18.83 -0.41
CA TYR A 41 2.77 -18.29 0.47
C TYR A 41 2.26 -18.24 1.91
N PRO A 42 3.04 -18.72 2.90
CA PRO A 42 4.37 -19.31 2.75
C PRO A 42 4.33 -20.68 2.05
N PRO A 43 5.42 -21.10 1.38
CA PRO A 43 5.51 -22.42 0.77
C PRO A 43 5.10 -23.49 1.78
N VAL A 44 4.24 -24.42 1.37
CA VAL A 44 3.77 -25.50 2.25
C VAL A 44 5.00 -26.24 2.81
N LEU A 45 5.22 -26.11 4.12
CA LEU A 45 6.29 -26.82 4.80
C LEU A 45 6.01 -28.31 4.66
N ARG A 46 6.69 -28.98 3.71
CA ARG A 46 6.67 -30.44 3.61
C ARG A 46 7.41 -30.95 4.84
N ARG A 47 6.70 -31.13 5.96
CA ARG A 47 7.27 -31.85 7.10
C ARG A 47 7.65 -33.22 6.55
N PRO A 48 8.93 -33.65 6.59
CA PRO A 48 9.20 -35.08 6.45
C PRO A 48 8.33 -35.78 7.49
N ALA A 49 7.76 -36.95 7.15
CA ALA A 49 7.06 -37.75 8.15
C ALA A 49 8.03 -37.90 9.32
N TYR A 50 7.70 -37.35 10.50
CA TYR A 50 8.48 -37.59 11.70
C TYR A 50 8.63 -39.11 11.77
N PRO A 51 9.86 -39.67 11.81
CA PRO A 51 10.01 -41.11 11.90
C PRO A 51 9.16 -41.55 13.09
N ALA A 52 8.19 -42.43 12.82
CA ALA A 52 7.26 -42.88 13.84
C ALA A 52 8.12 -43.35 15.03
N SER A 53 7.98 -42.67 16.17
CA SER A 53 8.65 -43.11 17.39
C SER A 53 8.30 -44.58 17.58
N ARG A 54 9.31 -45.45 17.69
CA ARG A 54 9.06 -46.86 17.98
C ARG A 54 8.27 -46.87 19.28
N ARG A 55 7.01 -47.28 19.24
CA ARG A 55 6.24 -47.57 20.45
C ARG A 55 7.10 -48.55 21.25
N ALA A 56 7.68 -48.08 22.34
CA ALA A 56 8.43 -48.91 23.25
C ALA A 56 7.48 -50.00 23.74
N SER A 57 7.86 -51.24 23.46
CA SER A 57 7.30 -52.47 23.99
C SER A 57 7.38 -52.51 25.51
#